data_AF-A0A9W9ZNN4-F1
#
_entry.id   AF-A0A9W9ZNN4-F1
#
_cell.length_a   1.000
_cell.length_b   1.000
_cell.length_c   1.000
_cell.angle_alpha   90.00
_cell.angle_beta   90.00
_cell.angle_gamma   90.00
#
_symmetry.space_group_name_H-M   'P 1'
#
loop_
_entity.id
_entity.type
_entity.pdbx_description
1 polymer ?
#
loop_
_entity_poly.entity_id
_entity_poly.type
_entity_poly.pdbx_seq_one_letter_code
_entity_poly.pdbx_strand_id
1 'polypeptide(L)'
;MASSSDDEEANSSERFESLCRDLNMDEDTSQEAWSSYKKISTNYTLEGDSLHWLACALYVACRKSVVPTVDSSGTVEGNCVSLTRLLRAAKLSLIQFFSKMKKWLDMSNAAGDFRKKIELLERNFHVSTVIFKKYEPIFLEIFKDPREENTKTQRGRKSRKQPCSVGDVFAFCWTLLYSGESDDLVNSYHLLLCCLDLLYSNALFTKNRRELLNANFEGLPQDFGNRDFKLPADVPCIVERLCNRHQGIVLEAKGIKEHHWKPFIKQLFEKKTLKGNEET
;
A
#
# COMPACT_ATOMS: atom_id res chain seq x y z
N MET A 1 36.93 -29.44 -5.34
CA MET A 1 36.31 -28.14 -5.67
C MET A 1 35.13 -28.28 -6.63
N ALA A 2 35.19 -29.16 -7.64
CA ALA A 2 34.05 -29.39 -8.56
C ALA A 2 32.77 -29.98 -7.90
N SER A 3 32.87 -30.89 -6.92
CA SER A 3 31.65 -31.48 -6.32
C SER A 3 30.83 -30.47 -5.50
N SER A 4 31.47 -29.45 -4.90
CA SER A 4 30.80 -28.46 -4.07
C SER A 4 30.00 -27.44 -4.91
N SER A 5 30.46 -27.12 -6.12
CA SER A 5 29.74 -26.23 -7.03
C SER A 5 28.53 -26.91 -7.65
N ASP A 6 28.67 -28.20 -7.99
CA ASP A 6 27.60 -28.98 -8.60
C ASP A 6 26.45 -29.25 -7.60
N ASP A 7 26.79 -29.50 -6.33
CA ASP A 7 25.81 -29.66 -5.25
C ASP A 7 25.05 -28.35 -4.95
N GLU A 8 25.74 -27.19 -5.01
CA GLU A 8 25.11 -25.87 -4.82
C GLU A 8 24.18 -25.47 -5.99
N GLU A 9 24.56 -25.82 -7.22
CA GLU A 9 23.72 -25.62 -8.40
C GLU A 9 22.47 -26.52 -8.37
N ALA A 10 22.64 -27.79 -8.02
CA ALA A 10 21.52 -28.73 -7.86
C ALA A 10 20.52 -28.27 -6.80
N ASN A 11 21.01 -27.83 -5.64
CA ASN A 11 20.18 -27.26 -4.57
C ASN A 11 19.47 -25.97 -5.02
N SER A 12 20.16 -25.09 -5.76
CA SER A 12 19.55 -23.87 -6.30
C SER A 12 18.47 -24.16 -7.33
N SER A 13 18.65 -25.20 -8.16
CA SER A 13 17.66 -25.66 -9.14
C SER A 13 16.40 -26.19 -8.46
N GLU A 14 16.55 -27.07 -7.46
CA GLU A 14 15.41 -27.63 -6.73
C GLU A 14 14.59 -26.54 -6.01
N ARG A 15 15.28 -25.60 -5.36
CA ARG A 15 14.64 -24.44 -4.71
C ARG A 15 13.93 -23.54 -5.72
N PHE A 16 14.50 -23.35 -6.91
CA PHE A 16 13.89 -22.57 -7.98
C PHE A 16 12.64 -23.26 -8.55
N GLU A 17 12.70 -24.57 -8.79
CA GLU A 17 11.55 -25.35 -9.24
C GLU A 17 10.40 -25.28 -8.22
N SER A 18 10.72 -25.37 -6.92
CA SER A 18 9.72 -25.17 -5.87
C SER A 18 9.08 -23.78 -5.92
N LEU A 19 9.89 -22.72 -6.13
CA LEU A 19 9.39 -21.35 -6.28
C LEU A 19 8.45 -21.21 -7.49
N CYS A 20 8.82 -21.79 -8.63
CA CYS A 20 7.98 -21.77 -9.84
C CYS A 20 6.66 -22.51 -9.62
N ARG A 21 6.68 -23.65 -8.93
CA ARG A 21 5.46 -24.39 -8.56
C ARG A 21 4.54 -23.58 -7.63
N ASP A 22 5.09 -22.94 -6.59
CA ASP A 22 4.30 -22.12 -5.66
C ASP A 22 3.63 -20.91 -6.34
N LEU A 23 4.24 -20.42 -7.42
CA LEU A 23 3.75 -19.30 -8.20
C LEU A 23 2.85 -19.72 -9.38
N ASN A 24 2.74 -21.02 -9.67
CA ASN A 24 2.09 -21.57 -10.86
C ASN A 24 2.68 -20.98 -12.15
N MET A 25 4.01 -20.93 -12.25
CA MET A 25 4.70 -20.43 -13.43
C MET A 25 4.60 -21.42 -14.59
N ASP A 26 4.43 -20.89 -15.80
CA ASP A 26 4.63 -21.63 -17.04
C ASP A 26 6.10 -22.01 -17.24
N GLU A 27 6.29 -23.02 -18.07
CA GLU A 27 7.60 -23.58 -18.35
C GLU A 27 8.49 -22.59 -19.11
N ASP A 28 7.95 -21.87 -20.10
CA ASP A 28 8.72 -20.93 -20.94
C ASP A 28 9.36 -19.82 -20.08
N THR A 29 8.57 -19.19 -19.21
CA THR A 29 9.05 -18.12 -18.33
C THR A 29 10.03 -18.64 -17.28
N SER A 30 9.79 -19.85 -16.76
CA SER A 30 10.69 -20.51 -15.81
C SER A 30 12.06 -20.81 -16.45
N GLN A 31 12.05 -21.32 -17.68
CA GLN A 31 13.26 -21.61 -18.45
C GLN A 31 14.02 -20.33 -18.82
N GLU A 32 13.32 -19.26 -19.25
CA GLU A 32 13.95 -17.96 -19.54
C GLU A 32 14.67 -17.42 -18.30
N ALA A 33 13.99 -17.43 -17.14
CA ALA A 33 14.55 -16.94 -15.88
C ALA A 33 15.78 -17.75 -15.45
N TRP A 34 15.71 -19.09 -15.54
CA TRP A 34 16.84 -19.97 -15.21
C TRP A 34 18.04 -19.76 -16.14
N SER A 35 17.78 -19.67 -17.46
CA SER A 35 18.82 -19.42 -18.46
C SER A 35 19.52 -18.07 -18.23
N SER A 36 18.73 -17.03 -17.96
CA SER A 36 19.23 -15.70 -17.61
C SER A 36 20.11 -15.73 -16.35
N TYR A 37 19.69 -16.47 -15.33
CA TYR A 37 20.46 -16.66 -14.11
C TYR A 37 21.80 -17.36 -14.35
N LYS A 38 21.81 -18.49 -15.04
CA LYS A 38 23.06 -19.21 -15.35
C LYS A 38 24.03 -18.35 -16.17
N LYS A 39 23.51 -17.56 -17.10
CA LYS A 39 24.31 -16.62 -17.88
C LYS A 39 24.97 -15.57 -16.99
N ILE A 40 24.24 -15.00 -16.04
CA ILE A 40 24.75 -13.96 -15.15
C ILE A 40 25.70 -14.55 -14.11
N SER A 41 25.37 -15.68 -13.49
CA SER A 41 26.21 -16.32 -12.48
C SER A 41 27.57 -16.79 -13.01
N THR A 42 27.65 -17.09 -14.31
CA THR A 42 28.93 -17.40 -14.98
C THR A 42 29.83 -16.17 -15.10
N ASN A 43 29.25 -14.97 -15.28
CA ASN A 43 29.97 -13.73 -15.55
C ASN A 43 30.19 -12.85 -14.31
N TYR A 44 29.41 -13.05 -13.25
CA TYR A 44 29.40 -12.23 -12.05
C TYR A 44 29.31 -13.07 -10.80
N THR A 45 29.99 -12.64 -9.73
CA THR A 45 29.84 -13.23 -8.39
C THR A 45 28.56 -12.71 -7.72
N LEU A 46 27.62 -13.62 -7.46
CA LEU A 46 26.32 -13.29 -6.88
C LEU A 46 26.33 -13.53 -5.36
N GLU A 47 26.40 -12.45 -4.58
CA GLU A 47 26.45 -12.54 -3.10
C GLU A 47 25.07 -12.79 -2.46
N GLY A 48 25.06 -13.63 -1.42
CA GLY A 48 23.87 -13.96 -0.61
C GLY A 48 23.06 -15.15 -1.17
N ASP A 49 21.77 -15.22 -0.82
CA ASP A 49 20.91 -16.33 -1.24
C ASP A 49 20.66 -16.34 -2.76
N SER A 50 20.98 -17.45 -3.42
CA SER A 50 20.75 -17.67 -4.86
C SER A 50 19.28 -17.52 -5.23
N LEU A 51 18.36 -17.93 -4.35
CA LEU A 51 16.92 -17.84 -4.58
C LEU A 51 16.44 -16.39 -4.75
N HIS A 52 17.13 -15.42 -4.12
CA HIS A 52 16.78 -14.00 -4.26
C HIS A 52 17.14 -13.46 -5.64
N TRP A 53 18.27 -13.89 -6.20
CA TRP A 53 18.69 -13.53 -7.55
C TRP A 53 17.80 -14.20 -8.59
N LEU A 54 17.43 -15.45 -8.37
CA LEU A 54 16.44 -16.17 -9.17
C LEU A 54 15.06 -15.50 -9.13
N ALA A 55 14.64 -14.96 -7.98
CA ALA A 55 13.42 -14.17 -7.90
C ALA A 55 13.52 -12.88 -8.75
N CYS A 56 14.68 -12.21 -8.78
CA CYS A 56 14.90 -11.09 -9.69
C CYS A 56 14.82 -11.53 -11.17
N ALA A 57 15.49 -12.63 -11.52
CA ALA A 57 15.46 -13.22 -12.86
C ALA A 57 14.02 -13.50 -13.32
N LEU A 58 13.25 -14.17 -12.46
CA LEU A 58 11.87 -14.55 -12.69
C LEU A 58 10.98 -13.31 -12.83
N TYR A 59 11.15 -12.30 -11.97
CA TYR A 59 10.39 -11.05 -12.10
C TYR A 59 10.63 -10.36 -13.45
N VAL A 60 11.87 -10.36 -13.96
CA VAL A 60 12.18 -9.79 -15.27
C VAL A 60 11.56 -10.61 -16.40
N ALA A 61 11.71 -11.95 -16.38
CA ALA A 61 11.12 -12.84 -17.38
C ALA A 61 9.59 -12.69 -17.42
N CYS A 62 8.94 -12.67 -16.26
CA CYS A 62 7.50 -12.45 -16.11
C CYS A 62 7.01 -11.14 -16.72
N ARG A 63 7.86 -10.13 -16.91
CA ARG A 63 7.49 -8.82 -17.47
C ARG A 63 7.80 -8.69 -18.96
N LYS A 64 8.59 -9.61 -19.51
CA LYS A 64 8.84 -9.74 -20.95
C LYS A 64 7.83 -10.65 -21.64
N SER A 65 7.28 -11.62 -20.90
CA SER A 65 6.23 -12.51 -21.40
C SER A 65 4.95 -11.73 -21.73
N VAL A 66 4.27 -12.12 -22.81
CA VAL A 66 2.99 -11.54 -23.25
C VAL A 66 1.95 -12.65 -23.19
N VAL A 67 0.90 -12.47 -22.39
CA VAL A 67 -0.16 -13.47 -22.20
C VAL A 67 -1.40 -13.04 -22.99
N PRO A 68 -1.95 -13.87 -23.89
CA PRO A 68 -3.22 -13.60 -24.57
C PRO A 68 -4.40 -13.62 -23.57
N THR A 69 -5.34 -12.69 -23.66
CA THR A 69 -6.56 -12.72 -22.83
C THR A 69 -7.59 -13.72 -23.38
N VAL A 70 -8.47 -14.21 -22.50
CA VAL A 70 -9.48 -15.25 -22.80
C VAL A 70 -10.53 -14.74 -23.80
N ASP A 71 -10.73 -13.42 -23.84
CA ASP A 71 -11.30 -12.70 -24.97
C ASP A 71 -10.17 -12.38 -25.94
N SER A 72 -10.19 -12.94 -27.15
CA SER A 72 -9.13 -12.80 -28.16
C SER A 72 -8.96 -11.37 -28.75
N SER A 73 -9.17 -10.33 -27.95
CA SER A 73 -9.05 -8.90 -28.26
C SER A 73 -7.97 -8.17 -27.46
N GLY A 74 -7.24 -8.82 -26.55
CA GLY A 74 -6.19 -8.19 -25.75
C GLY A 74 -4.96 -9.08 -25.53
N THR A 75 -3.79 -8.46 -25.51
CA THR A 75 -2.57 -9.05 -24.96
C THR A 75 -2.25 -8.34 -23.64
N VAL A 76 -2.06 -9.08 -22.56
CA VAL A 76 -1.59 -8.55 -21.28
C VAL A 76 -0.09 -8.76 -21.22
N GLU A 77 0.66 -7.65 -21.05
CA GLU A 77 2.08 -7.75 -20.72
C GLU A 77 2.24 -8.36 -19.31
N GLY A 78 2.75 -9.58 -19.30
CA GLY A 78 3.31 -10.24 -18.14
C GLY A 78 2.46 -11.35 -17.52
N ASN A 79 3.15 -12.25 -16.81
CA ASN A 79 2.61 -13.51 -16.30
C ASN A 79 1.69 -13.39 -15.07
N CYS A 80 1.09 -12.22 -14.84
CA CYS A 80 0.16 -11.94 -13.73
C CYS A 80 0.67 -12.27 -12.30
N VAL A 81 1.96 -12.57 -12.09
CA VAL A 81 2.50 -12.80 -10.75
C VAL A 81 2.64 -11.47 -10.01
N SER A 82 1.87 -11.34 -8.93
CA SER A 82 2.02 -10.24 -7.98
C SER A 82 3.42 -10.26 -7.36
N LEU A 83 4.11 -9.11 -7.38
CA LEU A 83 5.40 -8.94 -6.71
C LEU A 83 5.34 -9.41 -5.25
N THR A 84 4.27 -9.10 -4.53
CA THR A 84 4.09 -9.53 -3.13
C THR A 84 4.09 -11.05 -2.98
N ARG A 85 3.49 -11.79 -3.92
CA ARG A 85 3.50 -13.26 -3.89
C ARG A 85 4.90 -13.80 -4.15
N LEU A 86 5.59 -13.29 -5.17
CA LEU A 86 6.97 -13.65 -5.49
C LEU A 86 7.91 -13.45 -4.29
N LEU A 87 7.85 -12.26 -3.68
CA LEU A 87 8.70 -11.91 -2.54
C LEU A 87 8.44 -12.78 -1.32
N ARG A 88 7.17 -13.10 -1.04
CA ARG A 88 6.80 -14.00 0.06
C ARG A 88 7.33 -15.42 -0.17
N ALA A 89 7.16 -15.96 -1.38
CA ALA A 89 7.63 -17.30 -1.72
C ALA A 89 9.16 -17.39 -1.67
N ALA A 90 9.86 -16.36 -2.15
CA ALA A 90 11.32 -16.28 -2.09
C ALA A 90 11.90 -15.85 -0.73
N LYS A 91 11.05 -15.57 0.28
CA LYS A 91 11.44 -15.01 1.58
C LYS A 91 12.36 -13.78 1.44
N LEU A 92 12.05 -12.94 0.46
CA LEU A 92 12.83 -11.76 0.08
C LEU A 92 12.07 -10.50 0.52
N SER A 93 12.67 -9.66 1.37
CA SER A 93 12.04 -8.39 1.72
C SER A 93 12.04 -7.44 0.51
N LEU A 94 11.05 -6.53 0.48
CA LEU A 94 10.94 -5.56 -0.62
C LEU A 94 12.16 -4.63 -0.74
N ILE A 95 12.79 -4.29 0.40
CA ILE A 95 14.03 -3.49 0.42
C ILE A 95 15.20 -4.28 -0.21
N GLN A 96 15.37 -5.55 0.18
CA GLN A 96 16.40 -6.42 -0.41
C GLN A 96 16.13 -6.63 -1.91
N PHE A 97 14.86 -6.75 -2.30
CA PHE A 97 14.46 -6.85 -3.69
C PHE A 97 14.92 -5.65 -4.50
N PHE A 98 14.67 -4.41 -4.07
CA PHE A 98 15.12 -3.23 -4.82
C PHE A 98 16.65 -3.19 -4.97
N SER A 99 17.38 -3.51 -3.90
CA SER A 99 18.85 -3.56 -3.93
C SER A 99 19.37 -4.60 -4.94
N LYS A 100 18.84 -5.82 -4.91
CA LYS A 100 19.23 -6.90 -5.83
C LYS A 100 18.74 -6.67 -7.25
N MET A 101 17.52 -6.16 -7.42
CA MET A 101 16.92 -5.89 -8.72
C MET A 101 17.72 -4.83 -9.47
N LYS A 102 18.16 -3.75 -8.84
CA LYS A 102 19.04 -2.75 -9.49
C LYS A 102 20.30 -3.40 -10.06
N LYS A 103 21.03 -4.15 -9.23
CA LYS A 103 22.22 -4.91 -9.66
C LYS A 103 21.88 -5.88 -10.80
N TRP A 104 20.75 -6.56 -10.70
CA TRP A 104 20.29 -7.49 -11.73
C TRP A 104 20.04 -6.81 -13.07
N LEU A 105 19.38 -5.65 -13.06
CA LEU A 105 19.13 -4.86 -14.27
C LEU A 105 20.43 -4.39 -14.92
N ASP A 106 21.42 -4.01 -14.09
CA ASP A 106 22.79 -3.67 -14.52
C ASP A 106 23.49 -4.84 -15.19
N MET A 107 23.52 -6.01 -14.54
CA MET A 107 24.16 -7.21 -15.06
C MET A 107 23.46 -7.76 -16.33
N SER A 108 22.14 -7.68 -16.39
CA SER A 108 21.33 -8.21 -17.50
C SER A 108 21.20 -7.24 -18.69
N ASN A 109 21.70 -6.01 -18.56
CA ASN A 109 21.52 -4.93 -19.54
C ASN A 109 20.03 -4.73 -19.95
N ALA A 110 19.14 -4.73 -18.95
CA ALA A 110 17.71 -4.59 -19.18
C ALA A 110 17.34 -3.21 -19.76
N ALA A 111 16.27 -3.16 -20.56
CA ALA A 111 15.79 -1.96 -21.24
C ALA A 111 15.51 -0.79 -20.28
N GLY A 112 15.80 0.44 -20.75
CA GLY A 112 15.69 1.67 -19.97
C GLY A 112 14.30 1.92 -19.38
N ASP A 113 13.23 1.58 -20.10
CA ASP A 113 11.87 1.81 -19.60
C ASP A 113 11.50 0.88 -18.45
N PHE A 114 12.01 -0.35 -18.44
CA PHE A 114 11.79 -1.27 -17.33
C PHE A 114 12.51 -0.80 -16.06
N ARG A 115 13.72 -0.25 -16.21
CA ARG A 115 14.47 0.37 -15.10
C ARG A 115 13.69 1.51 -14.46
N LYS A 116 13.15 2.43 -15.27
CA LYS A 116 12.29 3.53 -14.79
C LYS A 116 11.06 3.03 -14.02
N LYS A 117 10.42 1.94 -14.47
CA LYS A 117 9.29 1.31 -13.75
C LYS A 117 9.70 0.79 -12.36
N ILE A 118 10.89 0.20 -12.23
CA ILE A 118 11.41 -0.26 -10.93
C ILE A 118 11.77 0.91 -10.02
N GLU A 119 12.42 1.94 -10.55
CA GLU A 119 12.76 3.16 -9.80
C GLU A 119 11.50 3.88 -9.29
N LEU A 120 10.46 3.99 -10.13
CA LEU A 120 9.17 4.55 -9.73
C LEU A 120 8.53 3.72 -8.61
N LEU A 121 8.54 2.39 -8.73
CA LEU A 121 8.00 1.50 -7.71
C LEU A 121 8.73 1.66 -6.36
N GLU A 122 10.06 1.78 -6.40
CA GLU A 122 10.87 2.02 -5.20
C GLU A 122 10.60 3.40 -4.59
N ARG A 123 10.51 4.45 -5.41
CA ARG A 123 10.16 5.80 -4.94
C ARG A 123 8.80 5.79 -4.25
N ASN A 124 7.79 5.19 -4.88
CA ASN A 124 6.44 5.10 -4.33
C ASN A 124 6.43 4.32 -3.02
N PHE A 125 7.18 3.22 -2.92
CA PHE A 125 7.34 2.48 -1.67
C PHE A 125 7.92 3.35 -0.55
N HIS A 126 8.97 4.14 -0.83
CA HIS A 126 9.55 5.04 0.17
C HIS A 126 8.55 6.11 0.62
N VAL A 127 7.86 6.76 -0.32
CA VAL A 127 6.81 7.74 -0.04
C VAL A 127 5.73 7.11 0.84
N SER A 128 5.12 6.01 0.42
CA SER A 128 4.07 5.32 1.19
C SER A 128 4.54 4.88 2.57
N THR A 129 5.79 4.43 2.72
CA THR A 129 6.35 4.02 4.01
C THR A 129 6.45 5.21 4.97
N VAL A 130 6.93 6.37 4.49
CA VAL A 130 7.04 7.58 5.31
C VAL A 130 5.65 8.08 5.71
N ILE A 131 4.71 8.09 4.77
CA ILE A 131 3.32 8.51 5.00
C ILE A 131 2.62 7.56 5.99
N PHE A 132 2.79 6.25 5.86
CA PHE A 132 2.19 5.28 6.79
C PHE A 132 2.71 5.46 8.22
N LYS A 133 4.02 5.72 8.38
CA LYS A 133 4.62 6.03 9.69
C LYS A 133 4.05 7.30 10.32
N LYS A 134 3.59 8.27 9.52
CA LYS A 134 2.89 9.46 10.00
C LYS A 134 1.40 9.20 10.24
N TYR A 135 0.79 8.33 9.44
CA TYR A 135 -0.62 8.03 9.50
C TYR A 135 -1.07 7.49 10.86
N GLU A 136 -0.42 6.43 11.37
CA GLU A 136 -0.82 5.81 12.65
C GLU A 136 -0.87 6.80 13.83
N PRO A 137 0.19 7.56 14.15
CA PRO A 137 0.14 8.47 15.29
C PRO A 137 -0.90 9.59 15.12
N ILE A 138 -1.07 10.15 13.92
CA ILE A 138 -2.09 11.20 13.68
C ILE A 138 -3.50 10.60 13.81
N PHE A 139 -3.71 9.40 13.30
CA PHE A 139 -4.99 8.71 13.42
C PHE A 139 -5.37 8.49 14.89
N LEU A 140 -4.44 8.03 15.73
CA LEU A 140 -4.67 7.76 17.16
C LEU A 140 -4.93 9.02 17.99
N GLU A 141 -4.56 10.21 17.49
CA GLU A 141 -4.98 11.46 18.12
C GLU A 141 -6.46 11.74 17.92
N ILE A 142 -7.03 11.36 16.77
CA ILE A 142 -8.40 11.68 16.35
C ILE A 142 -9.37 10.55 16.74
N PHE A 143 -8.94 9.31 16.55
CA PHE A 143 -9.71 8.08 16.72
C PHE A 143 -9.13 7.24 17.85
N LYS A 144 -9.94 6.32 18.38
CA LYS A 144 -9.45 5.35 19.36
C LYS A 144 -8.46 4.38 18.72
N ASP A 145 -7.78 3.60 19.54
CA ASP A 145 -6.89 2.56 19.06
C ASP A 145 -7.69 1.35 18.53
N PRO A 146 -7.57 0.99 17.23
CA PRO A 146 -8.25 -0.18 16.67
C PRO A 146 -7.79 -1.51 17.32
N ARG A 147 -6.64 -1.54 17.99
CA ARG A 147 -6.14 -2.72 18.71
C ARG A 147 -6.89 -2.96 20.01
N GLU A 148 -7.37 -1.90 20.67
CA GLU A 148 -8.12 -2.01 21.92
C GLU A 148 -9.54 -2.57 21.73
N GLU A 149 -10.12 -2.38 20.55
CA GLU A 149 -11.48 -2.83 20.21
C GLU A 149 -11.62 -4.37 20.34
N ASN A 150 -10.57 -5.10 19.95
CA ASN A 150 -10.51 -6.56 20.01
C ASN A 150 -10.42 -7.12 21.45
N THR A 151 -10.03 -6.33 22.43
CA THR A 151 -9.88 -6.78 23.83
C THR A 151 -11.19 -6.78 24.62
N LYS A 152 -12.20 -6.04 24.15
CA LYS A 152 -13.46 -5.80 24.89
C LYS A 152 -14.60 -6.74 24.52
N THR A 153 -14.42 -7.64 23.55
CA THR A 153 -15.45 -8.56 23.06
C THR A 153 -15.50 -9.89 23.82
N GLN A 154 -15.75 -9.81 25.13
CA GLN A 154 -16.33 -10.90 25.92
C GLN A 154 -17.62 -10.44 26.64
N ARG A 155 -18.62 -9.90 25.92
CA ARG A 155 -19.99 -9.84 26.46
C ARG A 155 -21.01 -10.10 25.35
N GLY A 156 -21.83 -11.12 25.56
CA GLY A 156 -22.74 -11.69 24.57
C GLY A 156 -24.09 -10.99 24.42
N ARG A 157 -24.93 -11.67 23.61
CA ARG A 157 -26.35 -11.44 23.28
C ARG A 157 -26.70 -10.18 22.48
N LYS A 158 -26.94 -10.42 21.17
CA LYS A 158 -27.81 -9.63 20.26
C LYS A 158 -27.55 -8.12 20.23
N SER A 159 -26.29 -7.67 20.15
CA SER A 159 -26.02 -6.28 19.78
C SER A 159 -26.26 -6.12 18.27
N ARG A 160 -26.95 -5.04 17.88
CA ARG A 160 -27.07 -4.62 16.48
C ARG A 160 -25.65 -4.52 15.92
N LYS A 161 -25.34 -5.21 14.81
CA LYS A 161 -24.04 -5.07 14.13
C LYS A 161 -23.74 -3.59 13.99
N GLN A 162 -22.71 -3.12 14.69
CA GLN A 162 -22.20 -1.78 14.54
C GLN A 162 -21.74 -1.66 13.08
N PRO A 163 -22.18 -0.62 12.33
CA PRO A 163 -21.97 -0.59 10.88
C PRO A 163 -20.50 -0.38 10.48
N CYS A 164 -19.65 0.13 11.37
CA CYS A 164 -18.25 0.43 11.12
C CYS A 164 -17.46 0.42 12.45
N SER A 165 -16.38 -0.37 12.50
CA SER A 165 -15.43 -0.41 13.62
C SER A 165 -14.32 0.64 13.47
N VAL A 166 -13.53 0.88 14.50
CA VAL A 166 -12.37 1.78 14.40
C VAL A 166 -11.33 1.20 13.42
N GLY A 167 -11.18 -0.12 13.40
CA GLY A 167 -10.34 -0.83 12.44
C GLY A 167 -10.78 -0.62 10.98
N ASP A 168 -12.09 -0.61 10.72
CA ASP A 168 -12.63 -0.34 9.39
C ASP A 168 -12.34 1.11 8.95
N VAL A 169 -12.48 2.08 9.87
CA VAL A 169 -12.13 3.48 9.61
C VAL A 169 -10.64 3.62 9.31
N PHE A 170 -9.79 2.89 10.05
CA PHE A 170 -8.34 2.90 9.82
C PHE A 170 -7.99 2.35 8.43
N ALA A 171 -8.50 1.17 8.10
CA ALA A 171 -8.27 0.57 6.79
C ALA A 171 -8.81 1.45 5.64
N PHE A 172 -10.02 1.98 5.80
CA PHE A 172 -10.65 2.83 4.80
C PHE A 172 -9.85 4.11 4.53
N CYS A 173 -9.36 4.80 5.57
CA CYS A 173 -8.52 5.99 5.42
C CYS A 173 -7.30 5.70 4.53
N TRP A 174 -6.62 4.59 4.82
CA TRP A 174 -5.41 4.20 4.10
C TRP A 174 -5.70 3.83 2.65
N THR A 175 -6.76 3.07 2.42
CA THR A 175 -7.20 2.72 1.06
C THR A 175 -7.58 3.95 0.26
N LEU A 176 -8.35 4.88 0.84
CA LEU A 176 -8.79 6.09 0.16
C LEU A 176 -7.61 7.00 -0.20
N LEU A 177 -6.62 7.14 0.68
CA LEU A 177 -5.39 7.87 0.41
C LEU A 177 -4.62 7.28 -0.77
N TYR A 178 -4.50 5.95 -0.83
CA TYR A 178 -3.80 5.27 -1.92
C TYR A 178 -4.51 5.42 -3.28
N SER A 179 -5.85 5.52 -3.27
CA SER A 179 -6.63 5.80 -4.48
C SER A 179 -6.49 7.24 -4.98
N GLY A 180 -6.05 8.17 -4.13
CA GLY A 180 -5.94 9.60 -4.44
C GLY A 180 -4.70 10.02 -5.22
N GLU A 181 -3.91 9.05 -5.72
CA GLU A 181 -2.68 9.18 -6.52
C GLU A 181 -1.88 10.49 -6.36
N SER A 182 -0.71 10.41 -5.71
CA SER A 182 0.24 11.52 -5.66
C SER A 182 1.67 11.06 -5.90
N ASP A 183 2.37 11.76 -6.78
CA ASP A 183 3.74 11.43 -7.19
C ASP A 183 4.83 11.93 -6.23
N ASP A 184 4.47 12.77 -5.25
CA ASP A 184 5.41 13.38 -4.30
C ASP A 184 4.97 13.22 -2.84
N LEU A 185 5.97 13.19 -1.95
CA LEU A 185 5.79 13.03 -0.51
C LEU A 185 5.01 14.17 0.14
N VAL A 186 5.26 15.43 -0.24
CA VAL A 186 4.63 16.60 0.39
C VAL A 186 3.14 16.60 0.11
N ASN A 187 2.77 16.41 -1.17
CA ASN A 187 1.38 16.32 -1.58
C ASN A 187 0.68 15.11 -0.92
N SER A 188 1.34 13.95 -0.87
CA SER A 188 0.82 12.76 -0.16
C SER A 188 0.57 13.02 1.33
N TYR A 189 1.41 13.84 1.96
CA TYR A 189 1.28 14.19 3.37
C TYR A 189 0.10 15.13 3.64
N HIS A 190 -0.09 16.19 2.84
CA HIS A 190 -1.26 17.05 3.00
C HIS A 190 -2.56 16.35 2.59
N LEU A 191 -2.52 15.46 1.60
CA LEU A 191 -3.65 14.58 1.25
C LEU A 191 -4.05 13.69 2.43
N LEU A 192 -3.08 13.15 3.17
CA LEU A 192 -3.35 12.41 4.40
C LEU A 192 -4.14 13.26 5.41
N LEU A 193 -3.74 14.53 5.61
CA LEU A 193 -4.45 15.43 6.53
C LEU A 193 -5.87 15.75 6.05
N CYS A 194 -6.06 15.94 4.74
CA CYS A 194 -7.38 16.15 4.14
C CYS A 194 -8.28 14.91 4.24
N CYS A 195 -7.70 13.72 4.10
CA CYS A 195 -8.41 12.46 4.27
C CYS A 195 -8.87 12.28 5.72
N LEU A 196 -7.98 12.51 6.69
CA LEU A 196 -8.32 12.45 8.11
C LEU A 196 -9.38 13.49 8.51
N ASP A 197 -9.34 14.67 7.92
CA ASP A 197 -10.38 15.70 8.08
C ASP A 197 -11.76 15.22 7.59
N LEU A 198 -11.82 14.63 6.39
CA LEU A 198 -13.06 14.03 5.86
C LEU A 198 -13.60 12.93 6.78
N LEU A 199 -12.72 12.04 7.24
CA LEU A 199 -13.08 10.94 8.14
C LEU A 199 -13.54 11.44 9.50
N TYR A 200 -12.87 12.44 10.07
CA TYR A 200 -13.25 13.07 11.33
C TYR A 200 -14.66 13.66 11.23
N SER A 201 -14.93 14.43 10.19
CA SER A 201 -16.24 15.03 9.96
C SER A 201 -17.31 13.95 9.83
N ASN A 202 -17.10 12.93 9.01
CA ASN A 202 -18.06 11.83 8.91
C ASN A 202 -18.28 11.11 10.25
N ALA A 203 -17.20 10.78 10.97
CA ALA A 203 -17.25 10.13 12.28
C ALA A 203 -18.01 10.97 13.31
N LEU A 204 -17.79 12.29 13.33
CA LEU A 204 -18.46 13.21 14.23
C LEU A 204 -19.97 13.23 13.99
N PHE A 205 -20.46 13.02 12.77
CA PHE A 205 -21.89 13.00 12.44
C PHE A 205 -22.56 11.63 12.63
N THR A 206 -21.79 10.53 12.78
CA THR A 206 -22.34 9.19 13.02
C THR A 206 -22.95 8.96 14.42
N LYS A 207 -23.97 8.10 14.52
CA LYS A 207 -24.61 7.77 15.82
C LYS A 207 -23.64 7.14 16.83
N ASN A 208 -22.63 6.39 16.37
CA ASN A 208 -21.61 5.73 17.18
C ASN A 208 -20.32 6.56 17.35
N ARG A 209 -20.35 7.88 17.12
CA ARG A 209 -19.19 8.79 17.24
C ARG A 209 -18.33 8.59 18.51
N ARG A 210 -18.95 8.32 19.66
CA ARG A 210 -18.24 8.09 20.95
C ARG A 210 -17.50 6.77 21.00
N GLU A 211 -17.86 5.82 20.16
CA GLU A 211 -17.17 4.54 20.03
C GLU A 211 -15.96 4.68 19.11
N LEU A 212 -16.02 5.61 18.14
CA LEU A 212 -14.97 5.85 17.15
C LEU A 212 -13.90 6.87 17.57
N LEU A 213 -14.34 8.04 18.04
CA LEU A 213 -13.46 9.19 18.28
C LEU A 213 -12.73 9.08 19.62
N ASN A 214 -11.50 9.58 19.64
CA ASN A 214 -10.72 9.76 20.85
C ASN A 214 -11.25 10.97 21.63
N ALA A 215 -11.79 10.75 22.83
CA ALA A 215 -12.38 11.81 23.65
C ALA A 215 -11.37 12.90 24.08
N ASN A 216 -10.07 12.61 24.01
CA ASN A 216 -9.01 13.55 24.33
C ASN A 216 -8.56 14.39 23.12
N PHE A 217 -9.19 14.21 21.95
CA PHE A 217 -8.85 14.99 20.77
C PHE A 217 -9.28 16.45 20.95
N GLU A 218 -8.31 17.37 20.96
CA GLU A 218 -8.55 18.82 21.12
C GLU A 218 -9.37 19.46 19.98
N GLY A 219 -9.56 18.75 18.86
CA GLY A 219 -10.42 19.20 17.77
C GLY A 219 -11.91 18.94 17.98
N LEU A 220 -12.29 18.25 19.06
CA LEU A 220 -13.69 17.96 19.39
C LEU A 220 -14.44 19.22 19.88
N PRO A 221 -15.75 19.31 19.64
CA PRO A 221 -16.60 20.29 20.29
C PRO A 221 -16.50 20.20 21.83
N GLN A 222 -16.52 21.35 22.52
CA GLN A 222 -16.37 21.41 23.97
C GLN A 222 -17.43 20.59 24.73
N ASP A 223 -18.63 20.46 24.17
CA ASP A 223 -19.76 19.73 24.73
C ASP A 223 -19.83 18.26 24.29
N PHE A 224 -18.83 17.74 23.56
CA PHE A 224 -18.84 16.37 23.03
C PHE A 224 -19.05 15.29 24.11
N GLY A 225 -18.52 15.50 25.31
CA GLY A 225 -18.69 14.59 26.45
C GLY A 225 -20.11 14.58 27.04
N ASN A 226 -20.87 15.67 26.87
CA ASN A 226 -22.17 15.88 27.52
C ASN A 226 -23.23 14.93 26.95
N ARG A 227 -24.09 14.37 27.81
CA ARG A 227 -25.12 13.40 27.38
C ARG A 227 -26.05 13.96 26.29
N ASP A 228 -26.32 15.26 26.36
CA ASP A 228 -27.19 15.99 25.44
C ASP A 228 -26.43 16.67 24.29
N PHE A 229 -25.23 16.20 23.95
CA PHE A 229 -24.41 16.71 22.85
C PHE A 229 -25.24 16.88 21.59
N LYS A 230 -25.24 18.10 21.04
CA LYS A 230 -25.89 18.44 19.78
C LYS A 230 -24.86 18.50 18.68
N LEU A 231 -25.26 18.01 17.51
CA LEU A 231 -24.43 18.13 16.33
C LEU A 231 -24.21 19.60 15.97
N PRO A 232 -22.97 19.99 15.61
CA PRO A 232 -22.72 21.30 15.02
C PRO A 232 -23.60 21.52 13.79
N ALA A 233 -24.00 22.78 13.55
CA ALA A 233 -24.77 23.14 12.36
C ALA A 233 -23.93 23.01 11.08
N ASP A 234 -22.65 23.40 11.16
CA ASP A 234 -21.69 23.33 10.06
C ASP A 234 -20.75 22.13 10.22
N VAL A 235 -20.33 21.56 9.09
CA VAL A 235 -19.33 20.49 9.07
C VAL A 235 -17.96 21.08 9.48
N PRO A 236 -17.33 20.59 10.56
CA PRO A 236 -16.06 21.13 11.01
C PRO A 236 -14.94 20.83 10.02
N CYS A 237 -13.92 21.68 10.00
CA CYS A 237 -12.69 21.48 9.25
C CYS A 237 -11.51 21.54 10.24
N ILE A 238 -10.77 20.45 10.37
CA ILE A 238 -9.62 20.30 11.27
C ILE A 238 -8.29 20.37 10.54
N VAL A 239 -8.25 20.56 9.21
CA VAL A 239 -7.00 20.61 8.42
C VAL A 239 -5.98 21.60 9.00
N GLU A 240 -6.40 22.82 9.36
CA GLU A 240 -5.49 23.82 9.92
C GLU A 240 -4.91 23.37 11.27
N ARG A 241 -5.73 22.78 12.13
CA ARG A 241 -5.30 22.22 13.41
C ARG A 241 -4.31 21.08 13.21
N LEU A 242 -4.59 20.17 12.29
CA LEU A 242 -3.71 19.06 11.95
C LEU A 242 -2.38 19.57 11.40
N CYS A 243 -2.40 20.59 10.53
CA CYS A 243 -1.18 21.22 10.02
C CYS A 243 -0.35 21.85 11.15
N ASN A 244 -0.97 22.64 12.02
CA ASN A 244 -0.26 23.30 13.11
C ASN A 244 0.37 22.29 14.09
N ARG A 245 -0.32 21.18 14.36
CA ARG A 245 0.16 20.14 15.28
C ARG A 245 1.22 19.23 14.66
N HIS A 246 1.07 18.89 13.38
CA HIS A 246 1.91 17.90 12.70
C HIS A 246 2.88 18.50 11.68
N GLN A 247 3.12 19.82 11.74
CA GLN A 247 4.06 20.54 10.88
C GLN A 247 3.68 20.49 9.39
N GLY A 248 2.37 20.51 9.10
CA GLY A 248 1.84 20.72 7.76
C GLY A 248 1.84 22.20 7.37
N ILE A 249 1.83 22.48 6.07
CA ILE A 249 1.79 23.83 5.53
C ILE A 249 0.33 24.18 5.27
N VAL A 250 -0.25 25.03 6.13
CA VAL A 250 -1.70 25.32 6.13
C VAL A 250 -2.20 25.79 4.76
N LEU A 251 -1.46 26.68 4.10
CA LEU A 251 -1.88 27.24 2.80
C LEU A 251 -1.90 26.16 1.71
N GLU A 252 -0.87 25.32 1.65
CA GLU A 252 -0.77 24.22 0.69
C GLU A 252 -1.82 23.16 0.96
N ALA A 253 -2.02 22.76 2.23
CA ALA A 253 -3.04 21.77 2.59
C ALA A 253 -4.46 22.26 2.25
N LYS A 254 -4.77 23.55 2.47
CA LYS A 254 -6.04 24.15 2.04
C LYS A 254 -6.17 24.16 0.52
N GLY A 255 -5.09 24.49 -0.21
CA GLY A 255 -5.07 24.43 -1.67
C GLY A 255 -5.30 23.02 -2.21
N ILE A 256 -4.63 22.01 -1.65
CA ILE A 256 -4.80 20.60 -1.97
C ILE A 256 -6.22 20.13 -1.66
N LYS A 257 -6.77 20.53 -0.51
CA LYS A 257 -8.16 20.19 -0.16
C LYS A 257 -9.13 20.69 -1.22
N GLU A 258 -8.99 21.95 -1.65
CA GLU A 258 -9.94 22.58 -2.56
C GLU A 258 -9.78 22.10 -4.00
N HIS A 259 -8.55 22.05 -4.52
CA HIS A 259 -8.29 21.86 -5.94
C HIS A 259 -7.98 20.42 -6.35
N HIS A 260 -7.64 19.55 -5.39
CA HIS A 260 -7.29 18.16 -5.67
C HIS A 260 -8.22 17.19 -4.95
N TRP A 261 -8.32 17.28 -3.62
CA TRP A 261 -9.04 16.32 -2.79
C TRP A 261 -10.56 16.34 -3.04
N LYS A 262 -11.20 17.52 -3.00
CA LYS A 262 -12.64 17.65 -3.25
C LYS A 262 -13.03 17.13 -4.65
N PRO A 263 -12.37 17.53 -5.76
CA PRO A 263 -12.65 16.97 -7.08
C PRO A 263 -12.47 15.45 -7.14
N PHE A 264 -11.43 14.92 -6.51
CA PHE A 264 -11.17 13.48 -6.45
C PHE A 264 -12.31 12.73 -5.74
N ILE A 265 -12.74 13.18 -4.55
CA ILE A 265 -13.85 12.57 -3.81
C ILE A 265 -15.15 12.62 -4.63
N LYS A 266 -15.43 13.76 -5.27
CA LYS A 266 -16.59 13.91 -6.15
C LYS A 266 -16.56 12.88 -7.29
N GLN A 267 -15.41 12.70 -7.93
CA GLN A 267 -15.23 11.72 -8.99
C GLN A 267 -15.50 10.28 -8.50
N LEU A 268 -15.12 9.95 -7.26
CA LEU A 268 -15.40 8.62 -6.69
C LEU A 268 -16.90 8.39 -6.45
N PHE A 269 -17.65 9.43 -6.08
CA PHE A 269 -19.11 9.36 -5.99
C PHE A 269 -19.77 9.22 -7.37
N GLU A 270 -19.34 10.01 -8.36
CA GLU A 270 -19.82 9.93 -9.75
C GLU A 270 -19.61 8.53 -10.34
N LYS A 271 -18.45 7.90 -10.06
CA LYS A 271 -18.12 6.52 -10.45
C LYS A 271 -18.83 5.45 -9.59
N LYS A 272 -19.60 5.84 -8.57
CA LYS A 272 -20.26 4.96 -7.58
C LYS A 272 -19.30 4.04 -6.82
N THR A 273 -18.02 4.42 -6.77
CA THR A 273 -17.00 3.75 -5.96
C THR A 273 -17.21 4.09 -4.49
N LEU A 274 -17.51 5.36 -4.19
CA LEU A 274 -18.01 5.78 -2.88
C LEU A 274 -19.54 5.87 -2.89
N LYS A 275 -20.14 5.61 -1.73
CA LYS A 275 -21.58 5.72 -1.49
C LYS A 275 -21.80 6.50 -0.20
N GLY A 276 -22.73 7.45 -0.23
CA GLY A 276 -22.92 8.40 0.86
C GLY A 276 -23.62 9.64 0.36
N ASN A 277 -23.61 10.71 1.16
CA ASN A 277 -24.11 12.01 0.76
C ASN A 277 -22.95 12.85 0.22
N GLU A 278 -23.05 13.29 -1.04
CA GLU A 278 -22.02 14.06 -1.75
C GLU A 278 -21.78 15.46 -1.16
N GLU A 279 -22.70 15.96 -0.33
CA GLU A 279 -22.62 17.26 0.35
C GLU A 279 -21.92 17.20 1.73
N THR A 280 -21.36 16.05 2.11
CA THR A 280 -20.70 15.83 3.42
C THR A 280 -19.18 15.94 3.34
#